data_AF-L8GPG3-F1
#
_entry.id   AF-L8GPG3-F1
#
_cell.length_a   1.000
_cell.length_b   1.000
_cell.length_c   1.000
_cell.angle_alpha   90.00
_cell.angle_beta   90.00
_cell.angle_gamma   90.00
#
_symmetry.space_group_name_H-M   'P 1'
#
loop_
_entity.id
_entity.type
_entity.pdbx_description
1 polymer ?
#
loop_
_entity_poly.entity_id
_entity_poly.type
_entity_poly.pdbx_seq_one_letter_code
_entity_poly.pdbx_strand_id
1 'polypeptide(L)'
;MAQNSSRTAARNLYKQMIWVGRDYPAGLDKLRPGAKRAFFATKDETDPEKIDQAFRRGEYILQELEALVKLHKYRTLRKQYNPDREDEMVASEFEKFKEKAEAPLPSGF
;
A
#
# COMPACT_ATOMS: atom_id res chain seq x y z
N MET A 1 -17.08 20.85 -22.90
CA MET A 1 -16.47 20.19 -21.72
C MET A 1 -15.03 20.68 -21.61
N ALA A 2 -14.65 21.28 -20.49
CA ALA A 2 -13.40 22.03 -20.38
C ALA A 2 -12.17 21.11 -20.52
N GLN A 3 -11.49 21.21 -21.67
CA GLN A 3 -10.25 20.49 -22.02
C GLN A 3 -9.01 20.92 -21.20
N ASN A 4 -9.18 21.64 -20.10
CA ASN A 4 -8.12 22.08 -19.18
C ASN A 4 -7.98 21.20 -17.92
N SER A 5 -8.72 20.08 -17.84
CA SER A 5 -8.90 19.31 -16.59
C SER A 5 -7.84 18.23 -16.34
N SER A 6 -7.43 17.46 -17.36
CA SER A 6 -6.60 16.26 -17.18
C SER A 6 -5.16 16.57 -16.76
N ARG A 7 -4.49 17.54 -17.38
CA ARG A 7 -3.10 17.90 -17.00
C ARG A 7 -3.01 18.43 -15.57
N THR A 8 -4.01 19.20 -15.15
CA THR A 8 -4.10 19.73 -13.78
C THR A 8 -4.37 18.60 -12.78
N ALA A 9 -5.29 17.68 -13.11
CA ALA A 9 -5.56 16.50 -12.30
C ALA A 9 -4.31 15.62 -12.14
N ALA A 10 -3.57 15.35 -13.22
CA ALA A 10 -2.33 14.56 -13.18
C ALA A 10 -1.28 15.21 -12.27
N ARG A 11 -1.14 16.54 -12.36
CA ARG A 11 -0.23 17.30 -11.50
C ARG A 11 -0.63 17.22 -10.02
N ASN A 12 -1.92 17.27 -9.72
CA ASN A 12 -2.43 17.18 -8.35
C ASN A 12 -2.23 15.77 -7.78
N LEU A 13 -2.55 14.73 -8.57
CA LEU A 13 -2.32 13.35 -8.19
C LEU A 13 -0.83 13.08 -7.90
N TYR A 14 0.07 13.58 -8.76
CA TYR A 14 1.50 13.50 -8.51
C TYR A 14 1.91 14.19 -7.21
N LYS A 15 1.41 15.41 -6.95
CA LYS A 15 1.69 16.13 -5.69
C LYS A 15 1.21 15.36 -4.46
N GLN A 16 0.00 14.79 -4.51
CA GLN A 16 -0.55 13.96 -3.44
C GLN A 16 0.33 12.75 -3.18
N MET A 17 0.73 12.04 -4.24
CA MET A 17 1.60 10.86 -4.13
C MET A 17 2.97 11.19 -3.53
N ILE A 18 3.56 12.35 -3.88
CA ILE A 18 4.81 12.81 -3.28
C ILE A 18 4.60 13.25 -1.83
N TRP A 19 3.47 13.85 -1.49
CA TRP A 19 3.16 14.27 -0.13
C TRP A 19 3.00 13.07 0.81
N VAL A 20 2.19 12.07 0.43
CA VAL A 20 2.05 10.79 1.16
C VAL A 20 3.39 10.06 1.21
N GLY A 21 4.14 10.08 0.10
CA GLY A 21 5.45 9.43 -0.01
C GLY A 21 6.53 9.96 0.93
N ARG A 22 6.33 11.10 1.61
CA ARG A 22 7.25 11.61 2.65
C ARG A 22 7.32 10.67 3.85
N ASP A 23 6.20 10.04 4.18
CA ASP A 23 6.09 9.09 5.29
C ASP A 23 6.34 7.64 4.85
N TYR A 24 6.79 7.44 3.61
CA TYR A 24 7.04 6.10 3.08
C TYR A 24 8.19 5.41 3.84
N PRO A 25 8.05 4.16 4.30
CA PRO A 25 9.02 3.52 5.19
C PRO A 25 10.44 3.41 4.61
N ALA A 26 10.55 3.32 3.27
CA ALA A 26 11.84 3.22 2.59
C ALA A 26 12.39 4.58 2.11
N GLY A 27 11.69 5.68 2.42
CA GLY A 27 12.04 7.04 2.05
C GLY A 27 11.51 7.48 0.68
N LEU A 28 11.27 8.78 0.55
CA LEU A 28 10.74 9.39 -0.68
C LEU A 28 11.66 9.19 -1.89
N ASP A 29 12.97 9.11 -1.68
CA ASP A 29 13.97 8.95 -2.75
C ASP A 29 13.82 7.63 -3.52
N LYS A 30 13.27 6.60 -2.88
CA LYS A 30 12.99 5.31 -3.55
C LYS A 30 11.68 5.33 -4.33
N LEU A 31 10.69 6.08 -3.86
CA LEU A 31 9.36 6.15 -4.47
C LEU A 31 9.30 7.13 -5.65
N ARG A 32 9.90 8.32 -5.47
CA ARG A 32 9.79 9.45 -6.40
C ARG A 32 10.26 9.13 -7.83
N PRO A 33 11.36 8.39 -8.07
CA PRO A 33 11.79 8.03 -9.42
C PRO A 33 10.76 7.16 -10.15
N GLY A 34 10.16 6.20 -9.45
CA GLY A 34 9.13 5.31 -10.00
C GLY A 34 7.86 6.07 -10.39
N ALA A 35 7.34 6.89 -9.46
CA ALA A 35 6.21 7.76 -9.74
C ALA A 35 6.50 8.68 -10.92
N LYS A 36 7.64 9.39 -10.92
CA LYS A 36 8.03 10.28 -12.01
C LYS A 36 8.06 9.53 -13.35
N ARG A 37 8.68 8.35 -13.41
CA ARG A 37 8.74 7.55 -14.65
C ARG A 37 7.35 7.20 -15.17
N ALA A 38 6.42 6.80 -14.31
CA ALA A 38 5.06 6.44 -14.70
C ALA A 38 4.30 7.63 -15.31
N PHE A 39 4.32 8.80 -14.66
CA PHE A 39 3.66 10.01 -15.17
C PHE A 39 4.31 10.52 -16.47
N PHE A 40 5.63 10.38 -16.61
CA PHE A 40 6.33 10.76 -17.85
C PHE A 40 6.05 9.82 -19.01
N ALA A 41 5.84 8.52 -18.75
CA ALA A 41 5.53 7.53 -19.78
C ALA A 41 4.15 7.78 -20.42
N THR A 42 3.20 8.36 -19.67
CA THR A 42 1.84 8.65 -20.15
C THR A 42 1.63 10.10 -20.58
N LYS A 43 2.68 10.91 -20.68
CA LYS A 43 2.58 12.38 -20.86
C LYS A 43 1.99 12.80 -22.21
N ASP A 44 2.24 11.99 -23.25
CA ASP A 44 1.86 12.24 -24.65
C ASP A 44 0.63 11.41 -25.07
N GLU A 45 0.01 10.68 -24.12
CA GLU A 45 -1.19 9.90 -24.40
C GLU A 45 -2.36 10.83 -24.70
N THR A 46 -3.08 10.54 -25.79
CA THR A 46 -4.20 11.35 -26.27
C THR A 46 -5.52 10.59 -26.24
N ASP A 47 -5.48 9.27 -26.08
CA ASP A 47 -6.66 8.42 -26.00
C ASP A 47 -7.38 8.64 -24.65
N PRO A 48 -8.64 9.11 -24.64
CA PRO A 48 -9.39 9.37 -23.42
C PRO A 48 -9.52 8.14 -22.51
N GLU A 49 -9.69 6.95 -23.06
CA GLU A 49 -9.87 5.72 -22.27
C GLU A 49 -8.58 5.33 -21.55
N LYS A 50 -7.44 5.43 -22.24
CA LYS A 50 -6.12 5.15 -21.65
C LYS A 50 -5.75 6.18 -20.59
N ILE A 51 -6.09 7.45 -20.81
CA ILE A 51 -5.89 8.51 -19.82
C ILE A 51 -6.68 8.17 -18.55
N ASP A 52 -7.96 7.83 -18.67
CA ASP A 52 -8.80 7.47 -17.53
C ASP A 52 -8.27 6.23 -16.80
N GLN A 53 -7.85 5.19 -17.54
CA GLN A 53 -7.23 4.01 -16.96
C GLN A 53 -5.93 4.34 -16.20
N ALA A 54 -5.10 5.24 -16.74
CA ALA A 54 -3.88 5.68 -16.06
C ALA A 54 -4.19 6.45 -14.77
N PHE A 55 -5.25 7.28 -14.75
CA PHE A 55 -5.72 7.96 -13.55
C PHE A 55 -6.20 6.98 -12.48
N ARG A 56 -7.09 6.05 -12.84
CA ARG A 56 -7.58 5.02 -11.91
C ARG A 56 -6.43 4.21 -11.29
N ARG A 57 -5.45 3.85 -12.12
CA ARG A 57 -4.24 3.16 -11.64
C ARG A 57 -3.43 4.02 -10.67
N GLY A 58 -3.25 5.31 -10.98
CA GLY A 58 -2.53 6.24 -10.10
C GLY A 58 -3.23 6.46 -8.76
N GLU A 59 -4.55 6.58 -8.76
CA GLU A 59 -5.38 6.69 -7.54
C GLU A 59 -5.31 5.41 -6.69
N TYR A 60 -5.36 4.24 -7.32
CA TYR A 60 -5.18 2.97 -6.63
C TYR A 60 -3.81 2.89 -5.93
N ILE A 61 -2.74 3.26 -6.63
CA ILE A 61 -1.39 3.28 -6.05
C ILE A 61 -1.29 4.28 -4.88
N LEU A 62 -1.98 5.42 -4.96
CA LEU A 62 -2.03 6.39 -3.87
C LEU A 62 -2.67 5.77 -2.61
N GLN A 63 -3.78 5.05 -2.77
CA GLN A 63 -4.47 4.38 -1.65
C GLN A 63 -3.59 3.29 -1.02
N GLU A 64 -2.91 2.49 -1.84
CA GLU A 64 -1.94 1.48 -1.37
C GLU A 64 -0.80 2.12 -0.57
N LEU A 65 -0.29 3.28 -1.02
CA LEU A 65 0.73 4.02 -0.30
C LEU A 65 0.24 4.51 1.06
N GLU A 66 -0.96 5.08 1.12
CA GLU A 66 -1.55 5.51 2.39
C GLU A 66 -1.76 4.33 3.35
N ALA A 67 -2.25 3.19 2.84
CA ALA A 67 -2.44 1.98 3.63
C ALA A 67 -1.10 1.46 4.18
N LEU A 68 -0.06 1.43 3.34
CA LEU A 68 1.27 1.00 3.73
C LEU A 68 1.89 1.92 4.79
N VAL A 69 1.74 3.25 4.63
CA VAL A 69 2.19 4.24 5.63
C VAL A 69 1.47 4.03 6.96
N LYS A 70 0.15 3.86 6.95
CA LYS A 70 -0.66 3.59 8.16
C LYS A 70 -0.22 2.28 8.84
N LEU A 71 -0.01 1.22 8.06
CA LEU A 71 0.43 -0.08 8.56
C LEU A 71 1.82 0.01 9.19
N HIS A 72 2.75 0.73 8.57
CA HIS A 72 4.08 0.94 9.13
C HIS A 72 4.02 1.70 10.47
N LYS A 73 3.25 2.80 10.52
CA LYS A 73 3.04 3.57 11.77
C LYS A 73 2.41 2.70 12.85
N TYR A 74 1.39 1.91 12.51
CA TYR A 74 0.74 0.98 13.44
C TYR A 74 1.73 -0.05 13.99
N ARG A 75 2.52 -0.70 13.13
CA ARG A 75 3.53 -1.68 13.56
C ARG A 75 4.56 -1.06 14.52
N THR A 76 5.02 0.15 14.23
CA THR A 76 5.96 0.87 15.08
C THR A 76 5.35 1.22 16.44
N LEU A 77 4.15 1.77 16.47
CA LEU A 77 3.43 2.08 17.72
C LEU A 77 3.14 0.82 18.52
N ARG A 78 2.62 -0.24 17.88
CA ARG A 78 2.31 -1.51 18.51
C ARG A 78 3.54 -2.10 19.19
N LYS A 79 4.71 -2.10 18.52
CA LYS A 79 5.98 -2.57 19.08
C LYS A 79 6.43 -1.75 20.29
N GLN A 80 6.18 -0.44 20.30
CA GLN A 80 6.59 0.44 21.41
C GLN A 80 5.68 0.33 22.64
N TYR A 81 4.37 0.12 22.44
CA TYR A 81 3.38 0.17 23.54
C TYR A 81 2.84 -1.19 23.98
N ASN A 82 3.01 -2.26 23.19
CA ASN A 82 2.54 -3.62 23.54
C ASN A 82 3.61 -4.69 23.22
N PRO A 83 4.86 -4.58 23.72
CA PRO A 83 5.87 -5.61 23.48
C PRO A 83 5.45 -6.99 24.01
N ASP A 84 4.80 -7.04 25.19
CA ASP A 84 4.58 -8.30 25.92
C ASP A 84 3.29 -9.05 25.52
N ARG A 85 2.29 -8.34 24.98
CA ARG A 85 0.99 -8.94 24.59
C ARG A 85 1.07 -9.81 23.35
N GLU A 86 2.06 -9.59 22.49
CA GLU A 86 2.22 -10.35 21.25
C GLU A 86 2.86 -11.70 21.49
N ASP A 87 3.92 -11.77 22.28
CA ASP A 87 4.63 -13.01 22.54
C ASP A 87 3.69 -14.03 23.19
N GLU A 88 2.84 -13.59 24.12
CA GLU A 88 1.85 -14.46 24.75
C GLU A 88 0.70 -14.86 23.81
N MET A 89 0.10 -13.90 23.07
CA MET A 89 -1.03 -14.22 22.18
C MET A 89 -0.59 -15.07 20.98
N VAL A 90 0.51 -14.70 20.31
CA VAL A 90 1.03 -15.40 19.14
C VAL A 90 1.54 -16.78 19.54
N ALA A 91 2.23 -16.93 20.67
CA ALA A 91 2.59 -18.25 21.18
C ALA A 91 1.34 -19.07 21.49
N SER A 92 0.31 -18.49 22.11
CA SER A 92 -0.93 -19.20 22.41
C SER A 92 -1.71 -19.64 21.16
N GLU A 93 -1.73 -18.84 20.09
CA GLU A 93 -2.37 -19.18 18.83
C GLU A 93 -1.57 -20.22 18.06
N PHE A 94 -0.23 -20.12 18.09
CA PHE A 94 0.67 -21.08 17.45
C PHE A 94 0.62 -22.46 18.12
N GLU A 95 0.55 -22.51 19.46
CA GLU A 95 0.38 -23.76 20.19
C GLU A 95 -0.99 -24.40 19.93
N LYS A 96 -2.08 -23.61 19.90
CA LYS A 96 -3.40 -24.11 19.45
C LYS A 96 -3.37 -24.66 18.02
N PHE A 97 -2.56 -24.06 17.16
CA PHE A 97 -2.41 -24.51 15.78
C PHE A 97 -1.62 -25.82 15.68
N LYS A 98 -0.54 -25.98 16.46
CA LYS A 98 0.21 -27.22 16.58
C LYS A 98 -0.65 -28.36 17.12
N GLU A 99 -1.37 -28.12 18.22
CA GLU A 99 -2.26 -29.13 18.84
C GLU A 99 -3.31 -29.62 17.83
N LYS A 100 -3.86 -28.71 17.03
CA LYS A 100 -4.81 -29.04 15.95
C LYS A 100 -4.16 -29.78 14.78
N ALA A 101 -2.88 -29.53 14.49
CA ALA A 101 -2.14 -30.19 13.42
C ALA A 101 -1.59 -31.58 13.84
N GLU A 102 -1.33 -31.77 15.14
CA GLU A 102 -0.90 -33.02 15.77
C GLU A 102 -2.08 -33.92 16.18
N ALA A 103 -3.31 -33.40 16.14
CA ALA A 103 -4.51 -34.19 16.33
C ALA A 103 -4.49 -35.39 15.36
N PRO A 104 -4.65 -36.63 15.85
CA PRO A 104 -4.59 -37.80 14.99
C PRO A 104 -5.66 -37.67 13.91
N LEU A 105 -5.27 -37.90 12.66
CA LEU A 105 -6.20 -37.94 11.54
C LEU A 105 -7.38 -38.84 11.93
N PRO A 106 -8.64 -38.40 11.72
CA PRO A 106 -9.79 -39.21 12.08
C PRO A 106 -9.62 -40.58 11.43
N SER A 107 -9.54 -41.62 12.26
CA SER A 107 -9.46 -43.00 11.82
C SER A 107 -10.83 -43.42 11.30
N GLY A 108 -11.13 -43.03 10.06
CA GLY A 108 -12.38 -43.34 9.39
C GLY A 108 -12.25 -43.03 7.91
N PHE A 109 -12.41 -44.06 7.09
CA PHE A 109 -12.53 -44.01 5.64
C PHE A 109 -13.63 -43.06 5.17
#